data_AF-A0A7J2HGC6-F1
#
_entry.id   AF-A0A7J2HGC6-F1
#
_cell.length_a   1.000
_cell.length_b   1.000
_cell.length_c   1.000
_cell.angle_alpha   90.00
_cell.angle_beta   90.00
_cell.angle_gamma   90.00
#
_symmetry.space_group_name_H-M   'P 1'
#
loop_
_entity.id
_entity.type
_entity.pdbx_description
1 polymer ?
#
loop_
_entity_poly.entity_id
_entity_poly.type
_entity_poly.pdbx_seq_one_letter_code
_entity_poly.pdbx_strand_id
1 'polypeptide(L)'
;HVSIRGRLNIDLEDMARDIPELTVETLEELVRFLGLKVELDTVEEYELAEKWRDDRELVKRYSMQRAEAILKAFESIRDFVFSLSELTRMPADYVLTASAGFRVENYLMSLAVKLGELIPRRGEITHVSYPGGLVKEPIRGMHEDVAVLDFKSMYPSLIIKYNISFDTLSEDGENVAPNGYRFRAEPEGFLPRALKTLLEERGKIQAMLKAVPPGSVEAKILDARQRAVKIIANAIYGYTGWAGARWYSREVAEATTAWGREVISSTIRKAEELGMKVIYSDTDSVFLKDHRGKLEKLVEWIEKDLGLEAKLEKVFKRVIFTEAKKRYAGITEDEEIEIVGLEAVRGDWSAIARQAQRETAEVLLRTGDPSLALRKAREYVQQLRSEEVELRKLIIWRQITRSLSEYSATQPHIVVARRLMNEGWKIQPGDKVGYIITRGSGPLYSRAKPYFEVSMDEVDWDYYVEKQVVPACKRVLEAVGVKAEKILESGERTLMDFFG
;
A
#
# COMPACT_ATOMS: atom_id res chain seq x y z
N HIS A 1 -4.84 18.82 -10.37
CA HIS A 1 -4.43 19.19 -11.75
C HIS A 1 -4.55 20.70 -11.98
N VAL A 2 -3.45 21.32 -12.37
CA VAL A 2 -3.39 22.72 -12.84
C VAL A 2 -3.03 22.69 -14.32
N SER A 3 -3.91 23.20 -15.19
CA SER A 3 -3.67 23.18 -16.64
C SER A 3 -2.88 24.41 -17.09
N ILE A 4 -1.81 24.19 -17.85
CA ILE A 4 -1.02 25.25 -18.49
C ILE A 4 -1.13 25.08 -20.01
N ARG A 5 -1.92 25.93 -20.67
CA ARG A 5 -2.20 25.78 -22.11
C ARG A 5 -0.91 25.68 -22.93
N GLY A 6 -0.85 24.68 -23.81
CA GLY A 6 0.29 24.40 -24.67
C GLY A 6 1.50 23.75 -23.97
N ARG A 7 1.36 23.38 -22.70
CA ARG A 7 2.40 22.72 -21.90
C ARG A 7 1.79 21.56 -21.12
N LEU A 8 2.63 20.60 -20.75
CA LEU A 8 2.24 19.51 -19.85
C LEU A 8 2.68 19.86 -18.44
N ASN A 9 1.72 20.07 -17.54
CA ASN A 9 2.02 20.25 -16.11
C ASN A 9 1.82 18.90 -15.40
N ILE A 10 2.92 18.18 -15.19
CA ILE A 10 2.92 16.85 -14.58
C ILE A 10 3.29 17.01 -13.11
N ASP A 11 2.34 16.74 -12.23
CA ASP A 11 2.55 16.76 -10.78
C ASP A 11 2.98 15.37 -10.29
N LEU A 12 4.18 15.27 -9.73
CA LEU A 12 4.71 14.00 -9.22
C LEU A 12 4.07 13.60 -7.89
N GLU A 13 3.45 14.53 -7.17
CA GLU A 13 2.73 14.24 -5.93
C GLU A 13 1.55 13.28 -6.18
N ASP A 14 0.84 13.46 -7.30
CA ASP A 14 -0.28 12.59 -7.69
C ASP A 14 0.16 11.12 -7.85
N MET A 15 1.38 10.89 -8.34
CA MET A 15 1.95 9.54 -8.39
C MET A 15 2.37 9.05 -7.00
N ALA A 16 3.01 9.92 -6.19
CA ALA A 16 3.48 9.53 -4.86
C ALA A 16 2.34 9.03 -3.97
N ARG A 17 1.15 9.63 -4.07
CA ARG A 17 -0.07 9.23 -3.36
C ARG A 17 -0.57 7.82 -3.74
N ASP A 18 -0.31 7.38 -4.96
CA ASP A 18 -0.71 6.07 -5.46
C ASP A 18 0.26 4.95 -5.05
N ILE A 19 1.41 5.28 -4.43
CA ILE A 19 2.44 4.32 -4.00
C ILE A 19 2.21 3.95 -2.52
N PRO A 20 1.73 2.74 -2.19
CA PRO A 20 1.42 2.35 -0.82
C PRO A 20 2.63 2.36 0.13
N GLU A 21 3.84 2.22 -0.39
CA GLU A 21 5.10 2.19 0.38
C GLU A 21 5.55 3.58 0.85
N LEU A 22 5.04 4.66 0.26
CA LEU A 22 5.37 6.03 0.66
C LEU A 22 4.48 6.47 1.83
N THR A 23 5.04 6.47 3.04
CA THR A 23 4.26 6.72 4.26
C THR A 23 4.10 8.20 4.57
N VAL A 24 5.15 8.99 4.29
CA VAL A 24 5.16 10.44 4.39
C VAL A 24 5.58 10.90 3.00
N GLU A 25 4.61 11.26 2.16
CA GLU A 25 4.79 11.74 0.78
C GLU A 25 5.72 12.98 0.68
N THR A 26 6.99 12.82 1.01
CA THR A 26 8.05 13.82 0.87
C THR A 26 8.85 13.51 -0.39
N LEU A 27 9.52 14.53 -0.90
CA LEU A 27 10.42 14.37 -2.04
C LEU A 27 11.55 13.39 -1.70
N GLU A 28 12.06 13.42 -0.47
CA GLU A 28 13.10 12.54 0.03
C GLU A 28 12.68 11.06 -0.01
N GLU A 29 11.46 10.76 0.45
CA GLU A 29 10.91 9.40 0.41
C GLU A 29 10.70 8.93 -1.04
N LEU A 30 10.11 9.79 -1.88
CA LEU A 30 9.90 9.47 -3.30
C LEU A 30 11.21 9.17 -4.03
N VAL A 31 12.22 10.03 -3.85
CA VAL A 31 13.49 9.88 -4.57
C VAL A 31 14.26 8.66 -4.08
N ARG A 32 14.21 8.36 -2.77
CA ARG A 32 14.75 7.11 -2.20
C ARG A 32 14.04 5.88 -2.74
N PHE A 33 12.71 5.91 -2.81
CA PHE A 33 11.90 4.82 -3.36
C PHE A 33 12.23 4.56 -4.83
N LEU A 34 12.48 5.61 -5.61
CA LEU A 34 12.92 5.51 -7.00
C LEU A 34 14.39 5.05 -7.15
N GLY A 35 15.10 4.79 -6.05
CA GLY A 35 16.50 4.35 -6.05
C GLY A 35 17.49 5.44 -6.50
N LEU A 36 17.06 6.70 -6.48
CA LEU A 36 17.84 7.83 -6.95
C LEU A 36 18.72 8.36 -5.82
N LYS A 37 19.99 8.64 -6.14
CA LYS A 37 20.94 9.25 -5.22
C LYS A 37 20.90 10.77 -5.40
N VAL A 38 20.32 11.45 -4.42
CA VAL A 38 20.29 12.91 -4.34
C VAL A 38 20.73 13.35 -2.94
N GLU A 39 21.44 14.46 -2.87
CA GLU A 39 21.70 15.15 -1.61
C GLU A 39 20.63 16.21 -1.42
N LEU A 40 19.94 16.17 -0.28
CA LEU A 40 18.87 17.09 0.06
C LEU A 40 19.14 17.66 1.46
N ASP A 41 19.47 18.94 1.51
CA ASP A 41 19.37 19.70 2.74
C ASP A 41 17.91 19.70 3.23
N THR A 42 17.70 19.74 4.55
CA THR A 42 16.36 19.82 5.13
C THR A 42 16.17 21.20 5.74
N VAL A 43 15.26 21.98 5.16
CA VAL A 43 14.77 23.24 5.72
C VAL A 43 13.26 23.10 5.89
N GLU A 44 12.78 23.29 7.11
CA GLU A 44 11.34 23.23 7.39
C GLU A 44 10.65 24.49 6.86
N GLU A 45 9.39 24.35 6.45
CA GLU A 45 8.65 25.46 5.85
C GLU A 45 8.55 26.67 6.78
N TYR A 46 8.34 26.45 8.09
CA TYR A 46 8.27 27.53 9.08
C TYR A 46 9.61 28.23 9.33
N GLU A 47 10.74 27.56 9.04
CA GLU A 47 12.09 28.10 9.23
C GLU A 47 12.57 28.91 8.01
N LEU A 48 11.92 28.76 6.84
CA LEU A 48 12.37 29.36 5.58
C LEU A 48 12.62 30.86 5.69
N ALA A 49 11.71 31.59 6.35
CA ALA A 49 11.81 33.04 6.48
C ALA A 49 12.99 33.48 7.38
N GLU A 50 13.25 32.73 8.46
CA GLU A 50 14.39 32.96 9.36
C GLU A 50 15.69 32.58 8.67
N LYS A 51 15.79 31.36 8.13
CA LYS A 51 16.96 30.89 7.38
C LYS A 51 17.28 31.77 6.19
N TRP A 52 16.30 32.37 5.52
CA TRP A 52 16.57 33.32 4.43
C TRP A 52 17.29 34.59 4.89
N ARG A 53 17.07 35.02 6.14
CA ARG A 53 17.75 36.16 6.77
C ARG A 53 19.14 35.77 7.25
N ASP A 54 19.26 34.61 7.89
CA ASP A 54 20.47 34.20 8.61
C ASP A 54 21.47 33.44 7.73
N ASP A 55 20.99 32.53 6.88
CA ASP A 55 21.79 31.71 5.97
C ASP A 55 21.09 31.57 4.60
N ARG A 56 21.18 32.63 3.81
CA ARG A 56 20.58 32.69 2.47
C ARG A 56 21.16 31.63 1.52
N GLU A 57 22.43 31.26 1.67
CA GLU A 57 23.07 30.29 0.79
C GLU A 57 22.56 28.87 1.05
N LEU A 58 22.26 28.52 2.31
CA LEU A 58 21.53 27.30 2.63
C LEU A 58 20.17 27.25 1.92
N VAL A 59 19.35 28.30 2.00
CA VAL A 59 18.01 28.30 1.37
C VAL A 59 18.09 28.18 -0.15
N LYS A 60 19.05 28.86 -0.80
CA LYS A 60 19.29 28.73 -2.25
C LYS A 60 19.68 27.31 -2.64
N ARG A 61 20.64 26.71 -1.90
CA ARG A 61 21.11 25.34 -2.13
C ARG A 61 19.98 24.33 -1.92
N TYR A 62 19.24 24.44 -0.81
CA TYR A 62 18.03 23.68 -0.54
C TYR A 62 17.04 23.74 -1.71
N SER A 63 16.73 24.94 -2.21
CA SER A 63 15.79 25.11 -3.33
C SER A 63 16.30 24.48 -4.63
N MET A 64 17.59 24.64 -4.95
CA MET A 64 18.20 24.04 -6.14
C MET A 64 18.22 22.51 -6.07
N GLN A 65 18.65 21.94 -4.95
CA GLN A 65 18.69 20.49 -4.75
C GLN A 65 17.30 19.85 -4.92
N ARG A 66 16.23 20.51 -4.42
CA ARG A 66 14.85 20.05 -4.62
C ARG A 66 14.43 20.10 -6.08
N ALA A 67 14.74 21.18 -6.80
CA ALA A 67 14.44 21.29 -8.22
C ALA A 67 15.15 20.19 -9.05
N GLU A 68 16.42 19.92 -8.76
CA GLU A 68 17.18 18.83 -9.38
C GLU A 68 16.60 17.45 -9.05
N ALA A 69 16.21 17.23 -7.79
CA ALA A 69 15.62 15.96 -7.36
C ALA A 69 14.26 15.72 -8.02
N ILE A 70 13.42 16.74 -8.17
CA ILE A 70 12.15 16.66 -8.90
C ILE A 70 12.41 16.32 -10.37
N LEU A 71 13.39 16.97 -11.02
CA LEU A 71 13.74 16.69 -12.40
C LEU A 71 14.21 15.24 -12.59
N LYS A 72 15.12 14.77 -11.74
CA LYS A 72 15.61 13.38 -11.77
C LYS A 72 14.49 12.36 -11.51
N ALA A 73 13.59 12.67 -10.59
CA ALA A 73 12.42 11.84 -10.32
C ALA A 73 11.49 11.77 -11.53
N PHE A 74 11.21 12.90 -12.18
CA PHE A 74 10.42 12.91 -13.42
C PHE A 74 11.11 12.10 -14.53
N GLU A 75 12.41 12.31 -14.75
CA GLU A 75 13.18 11.59 -15.77
C GLU A 75 13.15 10.07 -15.59
N SER A 76 13.13 9.58 -14.35
CA SER A 76 13.09 8.14 -14.08
C SER A 76 11.72 7.50 -14.36
N ILE A 77 10.64 8.29 -14.32
CA ILE A 77 9.27 7.79 -14.53
C ILE A 77 8.61 8.24 -15.83
N ARG A 78 9.20 9.19 -16.57
CA ARG A 78 8.55 9.85 -17.71
C ARG A 78 8.00 8.85 -18.72
N ASP A 79 8.75 7.78 -19.00
CA ASP A 79 8.37 6.77 -19.99
C ASP A 79 7.13 6.02 -19.54
N PHE A 80 6.96 5.82 -18.23
CA PHE A 80 5.75 5.24 -17.65
C PHE A 80 4.55 6.18 -17.79
N VAL A 81 4.73 7.47 -17.48
CA VAL A 81 3.67 8.48 -17.62
C VAL A 81 3.17 8.57 -19.06
N PHE A 82 4.09 8.66 -20.03
CA PHE A 82 3.74 8.71 -21.45
C PHE A 82 3.14 7.40 -21.95
N SER A 83 3.63 6.25 -21.49
CA SER A 83 3.03 4.95 -21.84
C SER A 83 1.60 4.81 -21.31
N LEU A 84 1.34 5.28 -20.09
CA LEU A 84 0.01 5.27 -19.49
C LEU A 84 -0.93 6.23 -20.22
N SER A 85 -0.43 7.42 -20.58
CA SER A 85 -1.15 8.39 -21.43
C SER A 85 -1.50 7.82 -22.80
N GLU A 86 -0.54 7.17 -23.47
CA GLU A 86 -0.73 6.53 -24.77
C GLU A 86 -1.79 5.42 -24.71
N LEU A 87 -1.70 4.55 -23.69
CA LEU A 87 -2.60 3.42 -23.49
C LEU A 87 -4.03 3.88 -23.19
N THR A 88 -4.18 4.81 -22.25
CA THR A 88 -5.49 5.28 -21.78
C THR A 88 -6.09 6.36 -22.66
N ARG A 89 -5.32 6.94 -23.60
CA ARG A 89 -5.68 8.12 -24.40
C ARG A 89 -5.97 9.38 -23.58
N MET A 90 -5.50 9.41 -22.33
CA MET A 90 -5.60 10.59 -21.47
C MET A 90 -4.39 11.50 -21.69
N PRO A 91 -4.54 12.83 -21.60
CA PRO A 91 -3.41 13.76 -21.60
C PRO A 91 -2.38 13.42 -20.50
N ALA A 92 -1.09 13.48 -20.82
CA ALA A 92 -0.01 13.10 -19.90
C ALA A 92 0.07 13.99 -18.64
N ASP A 93 -0.42 15.22 -18.71
CA ASP A 93 -0.53 16.16 -17.59
C ASP A 93 -1.73 15.86 -16.66
N TYR A 94 -2.62 14.95 -17.04
CA TYR A 94 -3.79 14.56 -16.25
C TYR A 94 -3.83 13.07 -15.88
N VAL A 95 -3.10 12.21 -16.59
CA VAL A 95 -3.18 10.74 -16.42
C VAL A 95 -2.78 10.27 -15.01
N LEU A 96 -1.88 10.98 -14.33
CA LEU A 96 -1.50 10.68 -12.94
C LEU A 96 -2.55 11.18 -11.94
N THR A 97 -3.10 12.38 -12.15
CA THR A 97 -4.20 12.92 -11.31
C THR A 97 -5.46 12.06 -11.39
N ALA A 98 -5.70 11.44 -12.54
CA ALA A 98 -6.87 10.60 -12.75
C ALA A 98 -6.84 9.34 -11.88
N SER A 99 -7.94 9.06 -11.19
CA SER A 99 -8.08 7.80 -10.45
C SER A 99 -7.92 6.59 -11.39
N ALA A 100 -7.55 5.43 -10.83
CA ALA A 100 -7.44 4.19 -11.60
C ALA A 100 -8.73 3.87 -12.40
N GLY A 101 -9.90 4.16 -11.82
CA GLY A 101 -11.19 3.98 -12.49
C GLY A 101 -11.36 4.84 -13.75
N PHE A 102 -10.95 6.12 -13.71
CA PHE A 102 -10.97 6.98 -14.89
C PHE A 102 -9.96 6.57 -15.96
N ARG A 103 -8.78 6.08 -15.56
CA ARG A 103 -7.79 5.52 -16.48
C ARG A 103 -8.32 4.31 -17.23
N VAL A 104 -8.96 3.38 -16.52
CA VAL A 104 -9.65 2.22 -17.12
C VAL A 104 -10.77 2.67 -18.04
N GLU A 105 -11.63 3.59 -17.58
CA GLU A 105 -12.76 4.07 -18.38
C GLU A 105 -12.33 4.66 -19.72
N ASN A 106 -11.30 5.51 -19.74
CA ASN A 106 -10.82 6.10 -21.00
C ASN A 106 -10.22 5.05 -21.94
N TYR A 107 -9.51 4.04 -21.41
CA TYR A 107 -9.07 2.90 -22.20
C TYR A 107 -10.27 2.15 -22.83
N LEU A 108 -11.28 1.80 -22.03
CA LEU A 108 -12.48 1.10 -22.49
C LEU A 108 -13.27 1.93 -23.51
N MET A 109 -13.41 3.24 -23.31
CA MET A 109 -14.03 4.15 -24.28
C MET A 109 -13.27 4.18 -25.62
N SER A 110 -11.94 4.27 -25.57
CA SER A 110 -11.08 4.20 -26.76
C SER A 110 -11.30 2.87 -27.50
N LEU A 111 -11.35 1.76 -26.77
CA LEU A 111 -11.60 0.45 -27.36
C LEU A 111 -13.01 0.33 -27.95
N ALA A 112 -14.04 0.80 -27.24
CA ALA A 112 -15.43 0.77 -27.71
C ALA A 112 -15.57 1.48 -29.06
N VAL A 113 -14.98 2.67 -29.21
CA VAL A 113 -14.97 3.40 -30.50
C VAL A 113 -14.29 2.59 -31.59
N LYS A 114 -13.14 1.95 -31.30
CA LYS A 114 -12.43 1.10 -32.28
C LYS A 114 -13.25 -0.12 -32.72
N LEU A 115 -14.04 -0.68 -31.80
CA LEU A 115 -14.89 -1.85 -32.06
C LEU A 115 -16.26 -1.49 -32.65
N GLY A 116 -16.60 -0.19 -32.74
CA GLY A 116 -17.93 0.25 -33.17
C GLY A 116 -19.03 0.09 -32.12
N GLU A 117 -18.64 -0.05 -30.85
CA GLU A 117 -19.54 -0.20 -29.70
C GLU A 117 -20.00 1.15 -29.16
N LEU A 118 -21.26 1.21 -28.71
CA LEU A 118 -21.79 2.40 -28.05
C LEU A 118 -21.25 2.53 -26.63
N ILE A 119 -20.78 3.74 -26.30
CA ILE A 119 -20.32 4.06 -24.94
C ILE A 119 -21.55 4.35 -24.06
N PRO A 120 -21.74 3.62 -22.94
CA PRO A 120 -22.84 3.88 -22.03
C PRO A 120 -22.80 5.28 -21.42
N ARG A 121 -23.98 5.80 -21.09
CA ARG A 121 -24.09 7.04 -20.30
C ARG A 121 -23.64 6.75 -18.86
N ARG A 122 -23.03 7.75 -18.23
CA ARG A 122 -22.77 7.69 -16.78
C ARG A 122 -24.09 7.93 -16.04
N GLY A 123 -24.42 7.05 -15.10
CA GLY A 123 -25.57 7.19 -14.21
C GLY A 123 -25.16 7.57 -12.78
N GLU A 124 -26.11 8.05 -11.99
CA GLU A 124 -25.96 8.12 -10.54
C GLU A 124 -26.27 6.76 -9.94
N ILE A 125 -25.26 6.14 -9.32
CA ILE A 125 -25.38 4.79 -8.76
C ILE A 125 -25.13 4.88 -7.27
N THR A 126 -26.11 4.43 -6.48
CA THR A 126 -25.92 4.27 -5.05
C THR A 126 -24.97 3.09 -4.83
N HIS A 127 -23.78 3.38 -4.30
CA HIS A 127 -22.81 2.34 -4.00
C HIS A 127 -23.35 1.39 -2.91
N VAL A 128 -23.43 0.11 -3.24
CA VAL A 128 -23.76 -0.96 -2.31
C VAL A 128 -22.52 -1.82 -2.10
N SER A 129 -22.12 -2.00 -0.85
CA SER A 129 -20.97 -2.86 -0.53
C SER A 129 -21.27 -4.31 -0.91
N TYR A 130 -20.31 -4.97 -1.55
CA TYR A 130 -20.37 -6.39 -1.89
C TYR A 130 -19.18 -7.15 -1.29
N PRO A 131 -19.28 -8.48 -1.09
CA PRO A 131 -18.19 -9.27 -0.56
C PRO A 131 -16.96 -9.25 -1.49
N GLY A 132 -15.80 -8.89 -0.94
CA GLY A 132 -14.52 -8.90 -1.67
C GLY A 132 -13.89 -10.30 -1.83
N GLY A 133 -12.59 -10.34 -2.08
CA GLY A 133 -11.82 -11.59 -2.15
C GLY A 133 -11.81 -12.37 -0.83
N LEU A 134 -11.43 -13.65 -0.90
CA LEU A 134 -11.34 -14.49 0.29
C LEU A 134 -10.13 -14.05 1.12
N VAL A 135 -10.33 -13.83 2.42
CA VAL A 135 -9.22 -13.63 3.35
C VAL A 135 -9.36 -14.62 4.50
N LYS A 136 -8.55 -15.68 4.47
CA LYS A 136 -8.44 -16.64 5.57
C LYS A 136 -7.76 -15.93 6.74
N GLU A 137 -8.30 -16.10 7.95
CA GLU A 137 -7.67 -15.51 9.13
C GLU A 137 -6.26 -16.07 9.33
N PRO A 138 -5.29 -15.21 9.64
CA PRO A 138 -3.93 -15.66 9.85
C PRO A 138 -3.85 -16.52 11.12
N ILE A 139 -3.09 -17.61 11.06
CA ILE A 139 -2.69 -18.33 12.27
C ILE A 139 -1.69 -17.45 13.00
N ARG A 140 -2.11 -16.81 14.10
CA ARG A 140 -1.26 -15.97 14.95
C ARG A 140 0.00 -16.74 15.36
N GLY A 141 1.15 -16.07 15.30
CA GLY A 141 2.43 -16.68 15.66
C GLY A 141 3.57 -16.30 14.74
N MET A 142 4.77 -16.70 15.13
CA MET A 142 5.92 -16.75 14.24
C MET A 142 5.93 -18.11 13.52
N HIS A 143 6.07 -18.07 12.21
CA HIS A 143 6.14 -19.25 11.35
C HIS A 143 7.43 -19.20 10.57
N GLU A 144 8.11 -20.34 10.48
CA GLU A 144 9.31 -20.51 9.67
C GLU A 144 8.99 -21.26 8.37
N ASP A 145 9.81 -21.04 7.34
CA ASP A 145 9.72 -21.69 6.01
C ASP A 145 8.32 -21.62 5.39
N VAL A 146 7.90 -20.40 5.06
CA VAL A 146 6.57 -20.11 4.50
C VAL A 146 6.70 -19.66 3.05
N ALA A 147 6.17 -20.45 2.13
CA ALA A 147 6.05 -20.08 0.72
C ALA A 147 4.80 -19.20 0.50
N VAL A 148 4.95 -18.13 -0.26
CA VAL A 148 3.83 -17.31 -0.74
C VAL A 148 3.59 -17.66 -2.20
N LEU A 149 2.45 -18.30 -2.47
CA LEU A 149 2.00 -18.59 -3.81
C LEU A 149 0.96 -17.53 -4.23
N ASP A 150 1.21 -16.86 -5.34
CA ASP A 150 0.41 -15.74 -5.85
C ASP A 150 -0.18 -16.08 -7.22
N PHE A 151 -1.46 -15.77 -7.42
CA PHE A 151 -2.13 -15.96 -8.70
C PHE A 151 -1.86 -14.79 -9.65
N LYS A 152 -1.29 -15.08 -10.81
CA LYS A 152 -0.97 -14.05 -11.79
C LYS A 152 -2.25 -13.52 -12.44
N SER A 153 -2.60 -12.28 -12.11
CA SER A 153 -3.76 -11.58 -12.69
C SER A 153 -5.06 -12.38 -12.54
N MET A 154 -5.31 -12.92 -11.34
CA MET A 154 -6.43 -13.84 -11.07
C MET A 154 -7.76 -13.32 -11.62
N TYR A 155 -8.16 -12.09 -11.27
CA TYR A 155 -9.44 -11.53 -11.71
C TYR A 155 -9.52 -11.31 -13.23
N PRO A 156 -8.54 -10.69 -13.90
CA PRO A 156 -8.46 -10.70 -15.37
C PRO A 156 -8.64 -12.08 -15.99
N SER A 157 -7.94 -13.09 -15.47
CA SER A 157 -8.01 -14.46 -15.99
C SER A 157 -9.39 -15.08 -15.80
N LEU A 158 -10.06 -14.82 -14.67
CA LEU A 158 -11.42 -15.29 -14.41
C LEU A 158 -12.46 -14.60 -15.31
N ILE A 159 -12.32 -13.30 -15.52
CA ILE A 159 -13.17 -12.53 -16.45
C ILE A 159 -13.08 -13.14 -17.85
N ILE A 160 -11.86 -13.42 -18.33
CA ILE A 160 -11.65 -14.07 -19.63
C ILE A 160 -12.22 -15.48 -19.65
N LYS A 161 -11.89 -16.30 -18.65
CA LYS A 161 -12.22 -17.74 -18.61
C LYS A 161 -13.73 -17.98 -18.62
N TYR A 162 -14.48 -17.21 -17.84
CA TYR A 162 -15.92 -17.38 -17.68
C TYR A 162 -16.76 -16.38 -18.50
N ASN A 163 -16.11 -15.68 -19.44
CA ASN A 163 -16.71 -14.66 -20.30
C ASN A 163 -17.54 -13.63 -19.50
N ILE A 164 -17.00 -13.16 -18.38
CA ILE A 164 -17.73 -12.32 -17.41
C ILE A 164 -17.83 -10.88 -17.93
N SER A 165 -19.02 -10.45 -18.32
CA SER A 165 -19.23 -9.10 -18.83
C SER A 165 -20.69 -8.66 -18.70
N PHE A 166 -20.93 -7.36 -18.72
CA PHE A 166 -22.29 -6.80 -18.60
C PHE A 166 -23.19 -7.21 -19.77
N ASP A 167 -22.60 -7.43 -20.95
CA ASP A 167 -23.25 -7.84 -22.21
C ASP A 167 -23.35 -9.36 -22.37
N THR A 168 -22.77 -10.14 -21.47
CA THR A 168 -22.89 -11.60 -21.44
C THR A 168 -23.72 -12.10 -20.25
N LEU A 169 -24.00 -11.25 -19.27
CA LEU A 169 -24.90 -11.53 -18.16
C LEU A 169 -26.30 -11.91 -18.68
N SER A 170 -26.77 -13.11 -18.35
CA SER A 170 -28.02 -13.68 -18.88
C SER A 170 -28.54 -14.79 -17.99
N GLU A 171 -29.84 -14.87 -17.75
CA GLU A 171 -30.46 -15.95 -16.95
C GLU A 171 -30.24 -17.34 -17.57
N ASP A 172 -30.16 -17.42 -18.90
CA ASP A 172 -29.88 -18.66 -19.64
C ASP A 172 -28.38 -18.92 -19.87
N GLY A 173 -27.48 -18.15 -19.24
CA GLY A 173 -26.03 -18.31 -19.41
C GLY A 173 -25.50 -19.66 -18.90
N GLU A 174 -24.55 -20.23 -19.62
CA GLU A 174 -23.93 -21.52 -19.32
C GLU A 174 -22.88 -21.43 -18.21
N ASN A 175 -22.18 -20.29 -18.10
CA ASN A 175 -21.18 -20.06 -17.05
C ASN A 175 -21.87 -19.58 -15.79
N VAL A 176 -22.07 -20.50 -14.83
CA VAL A 176 -22.72 -20.22 -13.55
C VAL A 176 -21.69 -19.87 -12.48
N ALA A 177 -21.76 -18.65 -11.96
CA ALA A 177 -20.94 -18.19 -10.85
C ALA A 177 -21.38 -18.86 -9.53
N PRO A 178 -20.50 -19.00 -8.52
CA PRO A 178 -20.86 -19.62 -7.23
C PRO A 178 -21.99 -18.91 -6.47
N ASN A 179 -22.24 -17.63 -6.77
CA ASN A 179 -23.35 -16.85 -6.21
C ASN A 179 -24.62 -16.84 -7.08
N GLY A 180 -24.65 -17.63 -8.16
CA GLY A 180 -25.84 -17.85 -8.98
C GLY A 180 -25.98 -16.94 -10.21
N TYR A 181 -25.16 -15.90 -10.37
CA TYR A 181 -25.14 -15.13 -11.62
C TYR A 181 -24.66 -16.00 -12.78
N ARG A 182 -25.16 -15.71 -13.98
CA ARG A 182 -24.94 -16.53 -15.17
C ARG A 182 -24.47 -15.68 -16.33
N PHE A 183 -23.49 -16.18 -17.06
CA PHE A 183 -22.91 -15.50 -18.22
C PHE A 183 -22.91 -16.45 -19.41
N ARG A 184 -23.26 -15.93 -20.59
CA ARG A 184 -23.18 -16.69 -21.84
C ARG A 184 -21.74 -17.08 -22.14
N ALA A 185 -21.52 -18.30 -22.63
CA ALA A 185 -20.20 -18.73 -23.10
C ALA A 185 -19.79 -18.01 -24.39
N GLU A 186 -20.74 -17.74 -25.27
CA GLU A 186 -20.56 -17.04 -26.55
C GLU A 186 -21.76 -16.10 -26.82
N PRO A 187 -21.57 -15.01 -27.59
CA PRO A 187 -20.32 -14.51 -28.12
C PRO A 187 -19.39 -13.93 -27.03
N GLU A 188 -18.11 -13.75 -27.33
CA GLU A 188 -17.16 -13.07 -26.44
C GLU A 188 -17.65 -11.67 -26.04
N GLY A 189 -17.75 -11.43 -24.73
CA GLY A 189 -18.17 -10.15 -24.17
C GLY A 189 -17.11 -9.06 -24.26
N PHE A 190 -17.55 -7.81 -24.06
CA PHE A 190 -16.68 -6.64 -24.17
C PHE A 190 -15.50 -6.65 -23.18
N LEU A 191 -15.70 -6.97 -21.90
CA LEU A 191 -14.62 -6.98 -20.90
C LEU A 191 -13.56 -8.08 -21.17
N PRO A 192 -13.95 -9.34 -21.46
CA PRO A 192 -13.01 -10.37 -21.93
C PRO A 192 -12.21 -9.94 -23.16
N ARG A 193 -12.85 -9.37 -24.19
CA ARG A 193 -12.18 -8.83 -25.38
C ARG A 193 -11.16 -7.75 -25.02
N ALA A 194 -11.54 -6.82 -24.14
CA ALA A 194 -10.67 -5.73 -23.69
C ALA A 194 -9.42 -6.24 -22.95
N LEU A 195 -9.58 -7.25 -22.09
CA LEU A 195 -8.48 -7.86 -21.36
C LEU A 195 -7.57 -8.70 -22.27
N LYS A 196 -8.13 -9.50 -23.18
CA LYS A 196 -7.32 -10.24 -24.17
C LYS A 196 -6.46 -9.29 -25.00
N THR A 197 -7.03 -8.18 -25.46
CA THR A 197 -6.30 -7.13 -26.20
C THR A 197 -5.11 -6.61 -25.39
N LEU A 198 -5.32 -6.24 -24.12
CA LEU A 198 -4.23 -5.79 -23.24
C LEU A 198 -3.16 -6.87 -23.02
N LEU A 199 -3.57 -8.11 -22.77
CA LEU A 199 -2.64 -9.21 -22.50
C LEU A 199 -1.81 -9.58 -23.73
N GLU A 200 -2.40 -9.56 -24.93
CA GLU A 200 -1.70 -9.77 -26.20
C GLU A 200 -0.67 -8.65 -26.46
N GLU A 201 -1.07 -7.38 -26.28
CA GLU A 201 -0.16 -6.24 -26.38
C GLU A 201 0.99 -6.36 -25.38
N ARG A 202 0.69 -6.71 -24.13
CA ARG A 202 1.70 -6.93 -23.09
C ARG A 202 2.67 -8.06 -23.46
N GLY A 203 2.16 -9.16 -23.99
CA GLY A 203 2.97 -10.29 -24.43
C GLY A 203 3.96 -9.90 -25.52
N LYS A 204 3.52 -9.11 -26.50
CA LYS A 204 4.40 -8.55 -27.56
C LYS A 204 5.48 -7.64 -26.96
N ILE A 205 5.13 -6.76 -26.03
CA ILE A 205 6.08 -5.87 -25.36
C ILE A 205 7.11 -6.67 -24.56
N GLN A 206 6.69 -7.69 -23.83
CA GLN A 206 7.59 -8.56 -23.07
C GLN A 206 8.54 -9.36 -23.97
N ALA A 207 8.09 -9.80 -25.14
CA ALA A 207 8.95 -10.46 -26.12
C ALA A 207 10.03 -9.49 -26.65
N MET A 208 9.66 -8.25 -26.99
CA MET A 208 10.61 -7.20 -27.39
C MET A 208 11.60 -6.88 -26.26
N LEU A 209 11.13 -6.78 -25.01
CA LEU A 209 11.97 -6.50 -23.85
C LEU A 209 13.04 -7.57 -23.64
N LYS A 210 12.73 -8.85 -23.89
CA LYS A 210 13.70 -9.94 -23.80
C LYS A 210 14.75 -9.92 -24.92
N ALA A 211 14.47 -9.25 -26.04
CA ALA A 211 15.36 -9.18 -27.19
C ALA A 211 16.39 -8.03 -27.09
N VAL A 212 16.21 -7.09 -26.16
CA VAL A 212 17.09 -5.91 -25.98
C VAL A 212 18.02 -6.07 -24.78
N PRO A 213 19.21 -5.43 -24.78
CA PRO A 213 20.14 -5.52 -23.66
C PRO A 213 19.52 -4.98 -22.35
N PRO A 214 19.64 -5.71 -21.22
CA PRO A 214 19.20 -5.24 -19.92
C PRO A 214 19.82 -3.88 -19.58
N GLY A 215 19.00 -2.96 -19.05
CA GLY A 215 19.45 -1.62 -18.65
C GLY A 215 19.58 -0.59 -19.78
N SER A 216 19.43 -1.00 -21.05
CA SER A 216 19.38 -0.07 -22.20
C SER A 216 18.19 0.89 -22.08
N VAL A 217 18.27 2.03 -22.78
CA VAL A 217 17.15 3.00 -22.84
C VAL A 217 15.89 2.34 -23.39
N GLU A 218 16.03 1.49 -24.40
CA GLU A 218 14.92 0.77 -25.00
C GLU A 218 14.28 -0.24 -24.03
N ALA A 219 15.10 -0.96 -23.26
CA ALA A 219 14.59 -1.85 -22.21
C ALA A 219 13.77 -1.10 -21.16
N LYS A 220 14.21 0.11 -20.75
CA LYS A 220 13.48 0.95 -19.79
C LYS A 220 12.12 1.38 -20.33
N ILE A 221 12.05 1.80 -21.59
CA ILE A 221 10.80 2.20 -22.25
C ILE A 221 9.84 1.00 -22.36
N LEU A 222 10.34 -0.16 -22.80
CA LEU A 222 9.53 -1.37 -22.94
C LEU A 222 9.03 -1.89 -21.59
N ASP A 223 9.85 -1.82 -20.53
CA ASP A 223 9.41 -2.15 -19.18
C ASP A 223 8.31 -1.18 -18.68
N ALA A 224 8.49 0.13 -18.89
CA ALA A 224 7.48 1.11 -18.55
C ALA A 224 6.14 0.85 -19.26
N ARG A 225 6.18 0.47 -20.54
CA ARG A 225 4.99 0.07 -21.32
C ARG A 225 4.30 -1.16 -20.76
N GLN A 226 5.04 -2.25 -20.49
CA GLN A 226 4.40 -3.46 -19.95
C GLN A 226 3.81 -3.24 -18.55
N ARG A 227 4.43 -2.37 -17.74
CA ARG A 227 3.89 -1.96 -16.42
C ARG A 227 2.58 -1.19 -16.56
N ALA A 228 2.49 -0.23 -17.48
CA ALA A 228 1.26 0.51 -17.74
C ALA A 228 0.11 -0.43 -18.13
N VAL A 229 0.37 -1.38 -19.05
CA VAL A 229 -0.62 -2.38 -19.46
C VAL A 229 -1.06 -3.27 -18.30
N LYS A 230 -0.11 -3.74 -17.47
CA LYS A 230 -0.40 -4.54 -16.27
C LYS A 230 -1.35 -3.81 -15.31
N ILE A 231 -1.09 -2.52 -15.04
CA ILE A 231 -1.88 -1.71 -14.11
C ILE A 231 -3.32 -1.55 -14.61
N ILE A 232 -3.51 -1.21 -15.89
CA ILE A 232 -4.85 -1.07 -16.46
C ILE A 232 -5.60 -2.41 -16.47
N ALA A 233 -4.94 -3.50 -16.87
CA ALA A 233 -5.55 -4.82 -16.88
C ALA A 233 -6.05 -5.25 -15.50
N ASN A 234 -5.21 -5.09 -14.46
CA ASN A 234 -5.58 -5.44 -13.10
C ASN A 234 -6.69 -4.54 -12.51
N ALA A 235 -6.77 -3.28 -12.96
CA ALA A 235 -7.77 -2.33 -12.50
C ALA A 235 -9.16 -2.54 -13.12
N ILE A 236 -9.30 -3.28 -14.22
CA ILE A 236 -10.59 -3.52 -14.89
C ILE A 236 -11.61 -4.19 -13.97
N TYR A 237 -11.21 -5.15 -13.15
CA TYR A 237 -12.10 -5.74 -12.15
C TYR A 237 -12.61 -4.69 -11.16
N GLY A 238 -11.69 -3.91 -10.56
CA GLY A 238 -12.09 -2.88 -9.58
C GLY A 238 -12.98 -1.80 -10.20
N TYR A 239 -12.82 -1.53 -11.50
CA TYR A 239 -13.63 -0.59 -12.25
C TYR A 239 -15.10 -1.01 -12.35
N THR A 240 -15.42 -2.31 -12.54
CA THR A 240 -16.82 -2.75 -12.70
C THR A 240 -17.64 -2.58 -11.42
N GLY A 241 -17.00 -2.59 -10.25
CA GLY A 241 -17.62 -2.31 -8.95
C GLY A 241 -17.57 -0.83 -8.53
N TRP A 242 -16.94 0.05 -9.31
CA TRP A 242 -16.84 1.47 -8.99
C TRP A 242 -18.11 2.20 -9.44
N ALA A 243 -18.87 2.75 -8.49
CA ALA A 243 -20.15 3.42 -8.77
C ALA A 243 -20.08 4.60 -9.78
N GLY A 244 -18.89 5.15 -10.03
CA GLY A 244 -18.67 6.20 -11.04
C GLY A 244 -18.46 5.68 -12.47
N ALA A 245 -18.38 4.36 -12.67
CA ALA A 245 -18.09 3.73 -13.95
C ALA A 245 -19.27 3.78 -14.93
N ARG A 246 -18.99 4.04 -16.22
CA ARG A 246 -19.95 3.87 -17.33
C ARG A 246 -20.38 2.42 -17.52
N TRP A 247 -19.43 1.49 -17.47
CA TRP A 247 -19.71 0.04 -17.50
C TRP A 247 -19.76 -0.56 -16.09
N TYR A 248 -20.37 0.16 -15.15
CA TYR A 248 -20.65 -0.38 -13.83
C TYR A 248 -21.56 -1.61 -13.96
N SER A 249 -21.18 -2.70 -13.31
CA SER A 249 -22.06 -3.84 -13.06
C SER A 249 -21.65 -4.51 -11.76
N ARG A 250 -22.54 -4.41 -10.77
CA ARG A 250 -22.38 -5.07 -9.49
C ARG A 250 -22.35 -6.58 -9.66
N GLU A 251 -23.18 -7.11 -10.53
CA GLU A 251 -23.31 -8.54 -10.84
C GLU A 251 -21.99 -9.09 -11.37
N VAL A 252 -21.33 -8.37 -12.28
CA VAL A 252 -19.99 -8.70 -12.77
C VAL A 252 -18.96 -8.69 -11.65
N ALA A 253 -18.94 -7.66 -10.79
CA ALA A 253 -18.01 -7.57 -9.68
C ALA A 253 -18.21 -8.67 -8.62
N GLU A 254 -19.48 -8.94 -8.26
CA GLU A 254 -19.86 -9.99 -7.31
C GLU A 254 -19.56 -11.40 -7.85
N ALA A 255 -19.87 -11.67 -9.12
CA ALA A 255 -19.56 -12.95 -9.75
C ALA A 255 -18.05 -13.18 -9.84
N THR A 256 -17.28 -12.16 -10.25
CA THR A 256 -15.81 -12.23 -10.34
C THR A 256 -15.20 -12.53 -8.98
N THR A 257 -15.65 -11.87 -7.91
CA THR A 257 -15.17 -12.16 -6.56
C THR A 257 -15.65 -13.52 -6.05
N ALA A 258 -16.85 -13.97 -6.41
CA ALA A 258 -17.35 -15.29 -6.05
C ALA A 258 -16.48 -16.41 -6.63
N TRP A 259 -16.15 -16.34 -7.92
CA TRP A 259 -15.19 -17.26 -8.52
C TRP A 259 -13.80 -17.15 -7.89
N GLY A 260 -13.32 -15.93 -7.60
CA GLY A 260 -12.05 -15.74 -6.91
C GLY A 260 -12.03 -16.44 -5.54
N ARG A 261 -13.11 -16.33 -4.76
CA ARG A 261 -13.24 -17.02 -3.47
C ARG A 261 -13.25 -18.54 -3.64
N GLU A 262 -13.91 -19.06 -4.67
CA GLU A 262 -13.96 -20.50 -4.94
C GLU A 262 -12.60 -21.06 -5.38
N VAL A 263 -11.86 -20.31 -6.21
CA VAL A 263 -10.49 -20.63 -6.62
C VAL A 263 -9.61 -20.76 -5.39
N ILE A 264 -9.55 -19.73 -4.54
CA ILE A 264 -8.70 -19.75 -3.35
C ILE A 264 -9.14 -20.86 -2.39
N SER A 265 -10.45 -21.03 -2.17
CA SER A 265 -10.95 -22.11 -1.30
C SER A 265 -10.56 -23.50 -1.81
N SER A 266 -10.65 -23.73 -3.13
CA SER A 266 -10.25 -24.98 -3.76
C SER A 266 -8.73 -25.20 -3.68
N THR A 267 -7.94 -24.16 -3.88
CA THR A 267 -6.48 -24.21 -3.71
C THR A 267 -6.08 -24.51 -2.28
N ILE A 268 -6.75 -23.93 -1.29
CA ILE A 268 -6.53 -24.23 0.13
C ILE A 268 -6.82 -25.71 0.41
N ARG A 269 -7.98 -26.21 -0.01
CA ARG A 269 -8.34 -27.63 0.14
C ARG A 269 -7.29 -28.53 -0.53
N LYS A 270 -6.87 -28.20 -1.74
CA LYS A 270 -5.88 -28.99 -2.46
C LYS A 270 -4.51 -28.97 -1.77
N ALA A 271 -4.11 -27.81 -1.26
CA ALA A 271 -2.86 -27.69 -0.53
C ALA A 271 -2.87 -28.57 0.73
N GLU A 272 -3.98 -28.58 1.47
CA GLU A 272 -4.19 -29.43 2.64
C GLU A 272 -4.19 -30.93 2.28
N GLU A 273 -4.82 -31.34 1.17
CA GLU A 273 -4.75 -32.72 0.65
C GLU A 273 -3.33 -33.18 0.32
N LEU A 274 -2.51 -32.28 -0.23
CA LEU A 274 -1.09 -32.54 -0.51
C LEU A 274 -0.24 -32.54 0.77
N GLY A 275 -0.83 -32.30 1.93
CA GLY A 275 -0.16 -32.29 3.23
C GLY A 275 0.62 -31.00 3.50
N MET A 276 0.22 -29.88 2.91
CA MET A 276 0.71 -28.54 3.28
C MET A 276 -0.21 -27.90 4.30
N LYS A 277 0.30 -26.96 5.09
CA LYS A 277 -0.51 -26.19 6.03
C LYS A 277 -0.67 -24.76 5.55
N VAL A 278 -1.92 -24.32 5.34
CA VAL A 278 -2.23 -22.95 4.97
C VAL A 278 -2.31 -22.08 6.23
N ILE A 279 -1.39 -21.14 6.37
CA ILE A 279 -1.32 -20.27 7.57
C ILE A 279 -2.00 -18.91 7.39
N TYR A 280 -2.13 -18.43 6.15
CA TYR A 280 -2.82 -17.20 5.80
C TYR A 280 -3.18 -17.23 4.31
N SER A 281 -4.17 -16.42 3.92
CA SER A 281 -4.48 -16.17 2.51
C SER A 281 -5.11 -14.80 2.39
N ASP A 282 -4.68 -14.03 1.38
CA ASP A 282 -5.18 -12.70 1.09
C ASP A 282 -5.55 -12.60 -0.38
N THR A 283 -6.86 -12.60 -0.66
CA THR A 283 -7.49 -12.27 -1.95
C THR A 283 -7.11 -13.19 -3.11
N ASP A 284 -5.86 -13.14 -3.55
CA ASP A 284 -5.23 -13.84 -4.68
C ASP A 284 -3.90 -14.52 -4.30
N SER A 285 -3.57 -14.59 -3.01
CA SER A 285 -2.36 -15.25 -2.50
C SER A 285 -2.64 -16.26 -1.38
N VAL A 286 -1.82 -17.30 -1.28
CA VAL A 286 -1.87 -18.32 -0.21
C VAL A 286 -0.47 -18.52 0.42
N PHE A 287 -0.44 -18.58 1.75
CA PHE A 287 0.77 -18.73 2.54
C PHE A 287 0.85 -20.16 3.08
N LEU A 288 1.89 -20.89 2.65
CA LEU A 288 1.98 -22.34 2.75
C LEU A 288 3.21 -22.76 3.55
N LYS A 289 2.99 -23.60 4.55
CA LYS A 289 4.04 -24.37 5.24
C LYS A 289 4.12 -25.80 4.71
N ASP A 290 5.24 -26.45 5.00
CA ASP A 290 5.53 -27.84 4.62
C ASP A 290 5.44 -28.04 3.09
N HIS A 291 5.87 -27.00 2.36
CA HIS A 291 5.63 -26.78 0.94
C HIS A 291 6.65 -27.48 0.02
N ARG A 292 7.86 -27.75 0.54
CA ARG A 292 8.99 -28.33 -0.21
C ARG A 292 8.61 -29.65 -0.88
N GLY A 293 8.83 -29.75 -2.20
CA GLY A 293 8.53 -30.92 -3.02
C GLY A 293 7.04 -31.16 -3.30
N LYS A 294 6.17 -30.23 -2.90
CA LYS A 294 4.71 -30.29 -3.12
C LYS A 294 4.18 -29.07 -3.89
N LEU A 295 4.90 -27.94 -3.88
CA LEU A 295 4.49 -26.72 -4.59
C LEU A 295 4.29 -26.96 -6.08
N GLU A 296 5.19 -27.70 -6.72
CA GLU A 296 5.10 -28.00 -8.16
C GLU A 296 3.80 -28.74 -8.48
N LYS A 297 3.42 -29.71 -7.63
CA LYS A 297 2.16 -30.46 -7.78
C LYS A 297 0.94 -29.56 -7.60
N LEU A 298 1.00 -28.60 -6.67
CA LEU A 298 -0.09 -27.65 -6.46
C LEU A 298 -0.21 -26.68 -7.65
N VAL A 299 0.90 -26.15 -8.14
CA VAL A 299 0.93 -25.27 -9.32
C VAL A 299 0.43 -26.00 -10.56
N GLU A 300 0.89 -27.23 -10.80
CA GLU A 300 0.39 -28.06 -11.91
C GLU A 300 -1.12 -28.30 -11.81
N TRP A 301 -1.64 -28.55 -10.61
CA TRP A 301 -3.08 -28.70 -10.40
C TRP A 301 -3.83 -27.39 -10.65
N ILE A 302 -3.30 -26.24 -10.22
CA ILE A 302 -3.90 -24.94 -10.51
C ILE A 302 -3.96 -24.69 -12.03
N GLU A 303 -2.88 -25.00 -12.75
CA GLU A 303 -2.83 -24.82 -14.21
C GLU A 303 -3.76 -25.77 -14.95
N LYS A 304 -3.78 -27.06 -14.59
CA LYS A 304 -4.55 -28.10 -15.29
C LYS A 304 -6.04 -28.08 -14.92
N ASP A 305 -6.36 -27.98 -13.63
CA ASP A 305 -7.73 -28.13 -13.13
C ASP A 305 -8.45 -26.78 -13.02
N LEU A 306 -7.73 -25.71 -12.63
CA LEU A 306 -8.31 -24.38 -12.54
C LEU A 306 -8.07 -23.53 -13.79
N GLY A 307 -7.16 -23.89 -14.69
CA GLY A 307 -6.86 -23.09 -15.88
C GLY A 307 -6.34 -21.69 -15.55
N LEU A 308 -5.63 -21.56 -14.44
CA LEU A 308 -5.05 -20.30 -13.96
C LEU A 308 -3.54 -20.45 -13.81
N GLU A 309 -2.81 -19.34 -13.87
CA GLU A 309 -1.37 -19.32 -13.64
C GLU A 309 -1.10 -18.85 -12.20
N ALA A 310 -0.34 -19.64 -11.44
CA ALA A 310 0.15 -19.29 -10.11
C ALA A 310 1.66 -19.42 -10.07
N LYS A 311 2.32 -18.56 -9.31
CA LYS A 311 3.77 -18.55 -9.16
C LYS A 311 4.17 -18.50 -7.70
N LEU A 312 5.29 -19.13 -7.38
CA LEU A 312 5.99 -18.86 -6.13
C LEU A 312 6.50 -17.41 -6.19
N GLU A 313 5.94 -16.54 -5.35
CA GLU A 313 6.35 -15.14 -5.30
C GLU A 313 7.61 -14.98 -4.47
N LYS A 314 7.62 -15.54 -3.27
CA LYS A 314 8.74 -15.50 -2.32
C LYS A 314 8.62 -16.61 -1.29
N VAL A 315 9.73 -16.88 -0.60
CA VAL A 315 9.76 -17.73 0.59
C VAL A 315 10.21 -16.88 1.78
N PHE A 316 9.39 -16.84 2.82
CA PHE A 316 9.77 -16.26 4.10
C PHE A 316 10.56 -17.28 4.91
N LYS A 317 11.79 -16.92 5.28
CA LYS A 317 12.56 -17.61 6.30
C LYS A 317 11.80 -17.60 7.62
N ARG A 318 11.29 -16.43 8.02
CA ARG A 318 10.33 -16.26 9.12
C ARG A 318 9.28 -15.23 8.79
N VAL A 319 8.06 -15.43 9.28
CA VAL A 319 6.97 -14.45 9.20
C VAL A 319 6.18 -14.45 10.50
N ILE A 320 5.86 -13.25 10.99
CA ILE A 320 5.10 -13.01 12.21
C ILE A 320 3.72 -12.54 11.80
N PHE A 321 2.73 -13.37 12.07
CA PHE A 321 1.33 -13.04 11.88
C PHE A 321 0.71 -12.54 13.19
N THR A 322 0.11 -11.36 13.12
CA THR A 322 -0.79 -10.88 14.18
C THR A 322 -2.18 -11.48 13.99
N GLU A 323 -3.13 -11.17 14.88
CA GLU A 323 -4.54 -11.62 14.74
C GLU A 323 -5.29 -10.90 13.62
N ALA A 324 -4.80 -9.74 13.21
CA ALA A 324 -5.48 -8.92 12.22
C ALA A 324 -5.09 -9.32 10.80
N LYS A 325 -6.09 -9.39 9.91
CA LYS A 325 -5.90 -9.51 8.46
C LYS A 325 -5.02 -8.37 7.95
N LYS A 326 -4.19 -8.65 6.94
CA LYS A 326 -3.25 -7.70 6.31
C LYS A 326 -2.28 -7.05 7.30
N ARG A 327 -1.91 -7.76 8.37
CA ARG A 327 -0.95 -7.28 9.38
C ARG A 327 0.09 -8.34 9.74
N TYR A 328 1.24 -8.27 9.07
CA TYR A 328 2.35 -9.19 9.29
C TYR A 328 3.71 -8.51 9.04
N ALA A 329 4.77 -9.14 9.55
CA ALA A 329 6.15 -8.79 9.23
C ALA A 329 6.90 -10.08 8.87
N GLY A 330 7.68 -10.08 7.80
CA GLY A 330 8.42 -11.26 7.35
C GLY A 330 9.84 -10.90 6.91
N ILE A 331 10.72 -11.90 6.96
CA ILE A 331 12.06 -11.85 6.38
C ILE A 331 12.20 -12.95 5.34
N THR A 332 12.60 -12.58 4.13
CA THR A 332 12.80 -13.51 3.01
C THR A 332 14.09 -14.30 3.18
N GLU A 333 14.29 -15.34 2.36
CA GLU A 333 15.57 -16.06 2.31
C GLU A 333 16.74 -15.15 1.87
N ASP A 334 16.45 -14.10 1.09
CA ASP A 334 17.40 -13.06 0.68
C ASP A 334 17.66 -12.00 1.76
N GLU A 335 17.20 -12.24 3.00
CA GLU A 335 17.34 -11.35 4.17
C GLU A 335 16.67 -9.97 4.01
N GLU A 336 15.71 -9.85 3.08
CA GLU A 336 14.87 -8.67 2.89
C GLU A 336 13.69 -8.68 3.86
N ILE A 337 13.40 -7.53 4.47
CA ILE A 337 12.32 -7.38 5.44
C ILE A 337 11.11 -6.74 4.80
N GLU A 338 9.97 -7.40 4.93
CA GLU A 338 8.68 -6.93 4.47
C GLU A 338 7.76 -6.70 5.68
N ILE A 339 7.13 -5.53 5.74
CA ILE A 339 6.18 -5.19 6.81
C ILE A 339 4.89 -4.69 6.15
N VAL A 340 3.78 -5.37 6.44
CA VAL A 340 2.48 -5.07 5.85
C VAL A 340 1.49 -4.67 6.93
N GLY A 341 0.89 -3.49 6.80
CA GLY A 341 -0.23 -2.99 7.61
C GLY A 341 0.03 -2.78 9.12
N LEU A 342 1.25 -3.01 9.59
CA LEU A 342 1.69 -2.69 10.94
C LEU A 342 2.01 -1.20 11.08
N GLU A 343 2.05 -0.70 12.32
CA GLU A 343 2.36 0.70 12.66
C GLU A 343 3.66 1.22 12.01
N ALA A 344 4.66 0.36 11.82
CA ALA A 344 5.95 0.64 11.18
C ALA A 344 5.86 1.24 9.77
N VAL A 345 4.73 1.00 9.07
CA VAL A 345 4.47 1.51 7.71
C VAL A 345 3.26 2.45 7.67
N ARG A 346 2.84 2.98 8.82
CA ARG A 346 1.67 3.87 8.91
C ARG A 346 2.08 5.30 9.23
N GLY A 347 1.83 6.22 8.30
CA GLY A 347 2.19 7.63 8.44
C GLY A 347 1.53 8.37 9.62
N ASP A 348 0.44 7.82 10.17
CA ASP A 348 -0.29 8.39 11.31
C ASP A 348 0.31 8.06 12.69
N TRP A 349 1.45 7.36 12.74
CA TRP A 349 2.22 7.10 13.95
C TRP A 349 3.51 7.91 13.99
N SER A 350 3.99 8.28 15.19
CA SER A 350 5.28 8.97 15.35
C SER A 350 6.44 8.14 14.79
N ALA A 351 7.46 8.81 14.25
CA ALA A 351 8.61 8.13 13.66
C ALA A 351 9.32 7.21 14.66
N ILE A 352 9.41 7.62 15.94
CA ILE A 352 9.98 6.78 17.01
C ILE A 352 9.23 5.45 17.18
N ALA A 353 7.89 5.45 17.14
CA ALA A 353 7.11 4.23 17.25
C ALA A 353 7.23 3.34 16.01
N ARG A 354 7.30 3.95 14.82
CA ARG A 354 7.52 3.20 13.58
C ARG A 354 8.89 2.52 13.58
N GLN A 355 9.93 3.24 14.01
CA GLN A 355 11.29 2.73 14.11
C GLN A 355 11.36 1.61 15.17
N ALA A 356 10.79 1.84 16.36
CA ALA A 356 10.76 0.85 17.43
C ALA A 356 10.10 -0.47 16.97
N GLN A 357 8.92 -0.41 16.35
CA GLN A 357 8.25 -1.63 15.88
C GLN A 357 9.03 -2.32 14.76
N ARG A 358 9.58 -1.56 13.79
CA ARG A 358 10.38 -2.12 12.69
C ARG A 358 11.60 -2.86 13.23
N GLU A 359 12.38 -2.24 14.11
CA GLU A 359 13.60 -2.86 14.66
C GLU A 359 13.29 -4.00 15.64
N THR A 360 12.24 -3.89 16.44
CA THR A 360 11.77 -5.01 17.27
C THR A 360 11.36 -6.21 16.42
N ALA A 361 10.62 -5.99 15.33
CA ALA A 361 10.24 -7.04 14.39
C ALA A 361 11.46 -7.60 13.66
N GLU A 362 12.38 -6.77 13.20
CA GLU A 362 13.62 -7.18 12.54
C GLU A 362 14.47 -8.08 13.43
N VAL A 363 14.71 -7.67 14.69
CA VAL A 363 15.46 -8.49 15.66
C VAL A 363 14.78 -9.85 15.83
N LEU A 364 13.47 -9.87 16.00
CA LEU A 364 12.72 -11.12 16.14
C LEU A 364 12.81 -12.00 14.89
N LEU A 365 12.66 -11.41 13.71
CA LEU A 365 12.68 -12.11 12.43
C LEU A 365 14.07 -12.68 12.11
N ARG A 366 15.15 -11.95 12.42
CA ARG A 366 16.52 -12.42 12.18
C ARG A 366 16.97 -13.48 13.18
N THR A 367 16.63 -13.29 14.46
CA THR A 367 17.18 -14.13 15.55
C THR A 367 16.25 -15.27 15.96
N GLY A 368 14.94 -15.11 15.78
CA GLY A 368 13.92 -16.02 16.31
C GLY A 368 13.75 -15.95 17.84
N ASP A 369 14.42 -15.02 18.53
CA ASP A 369 14.40 -14.93 20.01
C ASP A 369 13.53 -13.75 20.49
N PRO A 370 12.34 -14.04 21.08
CA PRO A 370 11.47 -13.01 21.66
C PRO A 370 12.12 -12.18 22.76
N SER A 371 13.13 -12.71 23.45
CA SER A 371 13.86 -12.00 24.51
C SER A 371 14.73 -10.88 23.94
N LEU A 372 15.39 -11.11 22.80
CA LEU A 372 16.16 -10.07 22.10
C LEU A 372 15.24 -8.97 21.58
N ALA A 373 14.11 -9.35 21.00
CA ALA A 373 13.11 -8.41 20.52
C ALA A 373 12.52 -7.57 21.65
N LEU A 374 12.24 -8.18 22.81
CA LEU A 374 11.79 -7.48 24.01
C LEU A 374 12.84 -6.49 24.52
N ARG A 375 14.13 -6.88 24.54
CA ARG A 375 15.22 -5.95 24.90
C ARG A 375 15.26 -4.76 23.96
N LYS A 376 15.16 -4.99 22.64
CA LYS A 376 15.10 -3.91 21.65
C LYS A 376 13.92 -2.96 21.93
N ALA A 377 12.72 -3.48 22.23
CA ALA A 377 11.59 -2.63 22.58
C ALA A 377 11.82 -1.82 23.88
N ARG A 378 12.48 -2.43 24.88
CA ARG A 378 12.85 -1.75 26.13
C ARG A 378 13.87 -0.62 25.91
N GLU A 379 14.83 -0.80 25.01
CA GLU A 379 15.79 0.26 24.64
C GLU A 379 15.06 1.53 24.15
N TYR A 380 14.04 1.39 23.30
CA TYR A 380 13.24 2.53 22.85
C TYR A 380 12.43 3.19 23.96
N VAL A 381 11.89 2.40 24.90
CA VAL A 381 11.23 2.95 26.10
C VAL A 381 12.23 3.70 26.97
N GLN A 382 13.45 3.17 27.13
CA GLN A 382 14.50 3.82 27.91
C GLN A 382 14.93 5.15 27.29
N GLN A 383 15.10 5.21 25.97
CA GLN A 383 15.42 6.46 25.24
C GLN A 383 14.35 7.54 25.43
N LEU A 384 13.07 7.17 25.44
CA LEU A 384 11.99 8.10 25.73
C LEU A 384 12.00 8.55 27.21
N ARG A 385 12.29 7.63 28.13
CA ARG A 385 12.38 7.95 29.57
C ARG A 385 13.59 8.79 29.94
N SER A 386 14.69 8.69 29.17
CA SER A 386 15.87 9.55 29.32
C SER A 386 15.69 10.92 28.66
N GLU A 387 14.57 11.16 27.98
CA GLU A 387 14.31 12.40 27.24
C GLU A 387 15.41 12.70 26.18
N GLU A 388 15.97 11.65 25.56
CA GLU A 388 17.10 11.75 24.61
C GLU A 388 16.64 11.69 23.13
N VAL A 389 15.33 11.59 22.87
CA VAL A 389 14.80 11.45 21.50
C VAL A 389 14.50 12.81 20.89
N GLU A 390 15.12 13.13 19.75
CA GLU A 390 14.86 14.35 19.00
C GLU A 390 13.36 14.62 18.76
N LEU A 391 12.92 15.88 18.97
CA LEU A 391 11.53 16.32 18.76
C LEU A 391 10.95 15.89 17.40
N ARG A 392 11.77 15.93 16.34
CA ARG A 392 11.38 15.51 14.99
C ARG A 392 10.84 14.07 14.94
N LYS A 393 11.36 13.18 15.78
CA LYS A 393 10.92 11.77 15.83
C LYS A 393 9.58 11.59 16.56
N LEU A 394 9.13 12.60 17.30
CA LEU A 394 7.89 12.61 18.07
C LEU A 394 6.71 13.19 17.29
N ILE A 395 6.95 13.81 16.14
CA ILE A 395 5.89 14.43 15.33
C ILE A 395 4.90 13.38 14.85
N ILE A 396 3.61 13.62 15.10
CA ILE A 396 2.51 12.83 14.57
C ILE A 396 1.90 13.62 13.42
N TRP A 397 1.88 13.03 12.22
CA TRP A 397 1.31 13.62 11.03
C TRP A 397 -0.08 13.05 10.75
N ARG A 398 -1.06 13.92 10.55
CA ARG A 398 -2.40 13.48 10.10
C ARG A 398 -2.94 14.39 9.01
N GLN A 399 -3.51 13.76 7.99
CA GLN A 399 -4.10 14.46 6.87
C GLN A 399 -5.48 15.02 7.21
N ILE A 400 -5.76 16.24 6.76
CA ILE A 400 -7.10 16.83 6.71
C ILE A 400 -7.82 16.26 5.49
N THR A 401 -8.90 15.52 5.69
CA THR A 401 -9.61 14.80 4.61
C THR A 401 -10.89 15.48 4.13
N ARG A 402 -11.39 16.48 4.85
CA ARG A 402 -12.56 17.30 4.48
C ARG A 402 -12.43 18.70 5.06
N SER A 403 -13.38 19.59 4.79
CA SER A 403 -13.33 20.94 5.36
C SER A 403 -13.33 20.89 6.89
N LEU A 404 -12.56 21.76 7.54
CA LEU A 404 -12.48 21.84 9.01
C LEU A 404 -13.83 22.20 9.67
N SER A 405 -14.74 22.81 8.91
CA SER A 405 -16.12 23.09 9.33
C SER A 405 -16.97 21.83 9.48
N GLU A 406 -16.63 20.73 8.79
CA GLU A 406 -17.37 19.47 8.80
C GLU A 406 -16.95 18.52 9.92
N TYR A 407 -15.82 18.80 10.60
CA TYR A 407 -15.34 17.95 11.69
C TYR A 407 -15.94 18.34 13.05
N SER A 408 -16.17 17.33 13.88
CA SER A 408 -16.29 17.52 15.33
C SER A 408 -14.91 17.82 15.93
N ALA A 409 -14.86 18.73 16.91
CA ALA A 409 -13.63 19.32 17.45
C ALA A 409 -12.85 18.42 18.43
N THR A 410 -12.80 17.11 18.21
CA THR A 410 -12.33 16.15 19.24
C THR A 410 -10.96 15.53 18.93
N GLN A 411 -10.49 15.65 17.69
CA GLN A 411 -9.23 15.02 17.27
C GLN A 411 -8.07 16.02 17.34
N PRO A 412 -6.88 15.61 17.85
CA PRO A 412 -5.70 16.47 17.99
C PRO A 412 -5.38 17.33 16.76
N HIS A 413 -5.17 16.69 15.61
CA HIS A 413 -4.86 17.40 14.35
C HIS A 413 -5.92 18.42 13.91
N ILE A 414 -7.20 18.21 14.22
CA ILE A 414 -8.28 19.17 13.90
C ILE A 414 -8.20 20.40 14.80
N VAL A 415 -7.91 20.21 16.09
CA VAL A 415 -7.73 21.32 17.04
C VAL A 415 -6.50 22.15 16.67
N VAL A 416 -5.38 21.48 16.38
CA VAL A 416 -4.16 22.13 15.93
C VAL A 416 -4.39 22.88 14.62
N ALA A 417 -5.06 22.26 13.64
CA ALA A 417 -5.37 22.92 12.37
C ALA A 417 -6.24 24.18 12.54
N ARG A 418 -7.28 24.12 13.38
CA ARG A 418 -8.13 25.29 13.66
C ARG A 418 -7.36 26.42 14.33
N ARG A 419 -6.46 26.07 15.25
CA ARG A 419 -5.58 27.05 15.90
C ARG A 419 -4.69 27.74 14.88
N LEU A 420 -4.01 26.97 14.04
CA LEU A 420 -3.16 27.51 12.97
C LEU A 420 -3.95 28.40 12.00
N MET A 421 -5.18 28.02 11.62
CA MET A 421 -6.04 28.88 10.81
C MET A 421 -6.38 30.21 11.47
N ASN A 422 -6.65 30.20 12.78
CA ASN A 422 -6.89 31.44 13.53
C ASN A 422 -5.65 32.33 13.62
N GLU A 423 -4.46 31.71 13.58
CA GLU A 423 -3.16 32.40 13.50
C GLU A 423 -2.81 32.84 12.06
N GLY A 424 -3.68 32.55 11.07
CA GLY A 424 -3.57 33.03 9.68
C GLY A 424 -3.01 32.00 8.69
N TRP A 425 -2.73 30.76 9.13
CA TRP A 425 -2.31 29.70 8.23
C TRP A 425 -3.45 29.26 7.29
N LYS A 426 -3.10 28.95 6.04
CA LYS A 426 -4.05 28.37 5.08
C LYS A 426 -3.94 26.86 5.14
N ILE A 427 -5.02 26.20 5.58
CA ILE A 427 -5.12 24.73 5.64
C ILE A 427 -6.34 24.29 4.85
N GLN A 428 -6.14 23.30 3.98
CA GLN A 428 -7.15 22.75 3.09
C GLN A 428 -7.18 21.21 3.14
N PRO A 429 -8.27 20.57 2.68
CA PRO A 429 -8.30 19.12 2.52
C PRO A 429 -7.16 18.65 1.61
N GLY A 430 -6.41 17.66 2.05
CA GLY A 430 -5.17 17.20 1.44
C GLY A 430 -3.95 17.45 2.32
N ASP A 431 -3.93 18.55 3.07
CA ASP A 431 -2.78 18.96 3.88
C ASP A 431 -2.55 18.02 5.07
N LYS A 432 -1.28 17.83 5.44
CA LYS A 432 -0.89 17.07 6.65
C LYS A 432 -0.53 18.04 7.77
N VAL A 433 -1.15 17.85 8.93
CA VAL A 433 -0.90 18.65 10.13
C VAL A 433 -0.03 17.84 11.08
N GLY A 434 1.19 18.35 11.31
CA GLY A 434 2.14 17.80 12.27
C GLY A 434 1.92 18.38 13.66
N TYR A 435 1.87 17.53 14.67
CA TYR A 435 1.73 17.96 16.06
C TYR A 435 2.51 17.07 17.02
N ILE A 436 2.82 17.62 18.19
CA ILE A 436 3.43 16.91 19.32
C ILE A 436 2.46 17.00 20.52
N ILE A 437 2.41 15.93 21.31
CA ILE A 437 1.63 15.90 22.55
C ILE A 437 2.48 16.42 23.71
N THR A 438 2.00 17.46 24.37
CA THR A 438 2.66 18.12 25.50
C THR A 438 2.08 17.68 26.84
N ARG A 439 2.85 17.87 27.92
CA ARG A 439 2.39 17.67 29.29
C ARG A 439 1.21 18.59 29.59
N GLY A 440 0.32 18.13 30.47
CA GLY A 440 -0.84 18.91 30.89
C GLY A 440 -2.02 18.05 31.33
N SER A 441 -2.99 18.69 31.97
CA SER A 441 -4.27 18.08 32.34
C SER A 441 -5.30 18.23 31.22
N GLY A 442 -6.33 17.39 31.25
CA GLY A 442 -7.42 17.42 30.29
C GLY A 442 -7.29 16.40 29.15
N PRO A 443 -8.20 16.46 28.17
CA PRO A 443 -8.27 15.48 27.09
C PRO A 443 -7.10 15.61 26.11
N LEU A 444 -6.77 14.52 25.41
CA LEU A 444 -5.59 14.45 24.53
C LEU A 444 -5.51 15.59 23.51
N TYR A 445 -6.64 16.00 22.93
CA TYR A 445 -6.68 17.04 21.90
C TYR A 445 -6.30 18.44 22.41
N SER A 446 -6.49 18.74 23.70
CA SER A 446 -6.10 20.04 24.28
C SER A 446 -4.61 20.12 24.60
N ARG A 447 -3.94 18.97 24.58
CA ARG A 447 -2.50 18.82 24.83
C ARG A 447 -1.70 18.69 23.53
N ALA A 448 -2.34 18.84 22.38
CA ALA A 448 -1.68 18.78 21.08
C ALA A 448 -1.28 20.19 20.65
N LYS A 449 -0.01 20.39 20.32
CA LYS A 449 0.52 21.67 19.81
C LYS A 449 1.17 21.47 18.43
N PRO A 450 1.17 22.50 17.56
CA PRO A 450 1.98 22.48 16.34
C PRO A 450 3.43 22.12 16.69
N TYR A 451 4.02 21.19 15.94
CA TYR A 451 5.32 20.62 16.32
C TYR A 451 6.46 21.66 16.45
N PHE A 452 6.38 22.74 15.67
CA PHE A 452 7.37 23.83 15.65
C PHE A 452 7.24 24.82 16.81
N GLU A 453 6.20 24.71 17.63
CA GLU A 453 6.01 25.53 18.83
C GLU A 453 6.38 24.82 20.13
N VAL A 454 6.77 23.54 20.06
CA VAL A 454 7.01 22.69 21.23
C VAL A 454 8.48 22.64 21.56
N SER A 455 8.84 22.97 22.80
CA SER A 455 10.17 22.71 23.33
C SER A 455 10.25 21.33 24.00
N MET A 456 11.48 20.84 24.19
CA MET A 456 11.74 19.49 24.71
C MET A 456 11.15 19.26 26.11
N ASP A 457 11.18 20.28 26.97
CA ASP A 457 10.68 20.26 28.34
C ASP A 457 9.13 20.17 28.43
N GLU A 458 8.43 20.55 27.37
CA GLU A 458 6.98 20.48 27.28
C GLU A 458 6.45 19.10 26.87
N VAL A 459 7.30 18.21 26.35
CA VAL A 459 6.88 16.92 25.78
C VAL A 459 6.27 15.98 26.82
N ASP A 460 5.12 15.38 26.50
CA ASP A 460 4.54 14.29 27.27
C ASP A 460 5.22 12.95 26.90
N TRP A 461 6.40 12.71 27.48
CA TRP A 461 7.17 11.48 27.25
C TRP A 461 6.39 10.20 27.57
N ASP A 462 5.58 10.23 28.62
CA ASP A 462 4.74 9.10 29.03
C ASP A 462 3.70 8.77 27.96
N TYR A 463 3.11 9.77 27.31
CA TYR A 463 2.24 9.54 26.15
C TYR A 463 2.96 8.77 25.03
N TYR A 464 4.19 9.14 24.70
CA TYR A 464 4.97 8.46 23.65
C TYR A 464 5.37 7.05 24.07
N VAL A 465 5.65 6.80 25.34
CA VAL A 465 5.88 5.45 25.85
C VAL A 465 4.59 4.62 25.76
N GLU A 466 3.51 5.08 26.38
CA GLU A 466 2.29 4.28 26.60
C GLU A 466 1.36 4.19 25.40
N LYS A 467 1.31 5.24 24.56
CA LYS A 467 0.35 5.36 23.46
C LYS A 467 1.00 5.29 22.08
N GLN A 468 2.33 5.28 22.00
CA GLN A 468 3.08 5.17 20.75
C GLN A 468 3.99 3.93 20.71
N VAL A 469 5.11 3.92 21.43
CA VAL A 469 6.11 2.83 21.34
C VAL A 469 5.56 1.49 21.87
N VAL A 470 5.00 1.45 23.07
CA VAL A 470 4.53 0.20 23.68
C VAL A 470 3.42 -0.46 22.85
N PRO A 471 2.35 0.24 22.42
CA PRO A 471 1.29 -0.38 21.61
C PRO A 471 1.78 -0.88 20.25
N ALA A 472 2.75 -0.20 19.63
CA ALA A 472 3.33 -0.63 18.37
C ALA A 472 4.12 -1.93 18.55
N CYS A 473 5.09 -1.97 19.48
CA CYS A 473 5.89 -3.17 19.75
C CYS A 473 5.05 -4.32 20.30
N LYS A 474 4.01 -4.02 21.09
CA LYS A 474 3.06 -5.00 21.65
C LYS A 474 2.50 -5.93 20.59
N ARG A 475 2.06 -5.43 19.43
CA ARG A 475 1.44 -6.27 18.40
C ARG A 475 2.37 -7.38 17.89
N VAL A 476 3.66 -7.07 17.78
CA VAL A 476 4.69 -8.01 17.31
C VAL A 476 5.05 -8.99 18.41
N LEU A 477 5.29 -8.49 19.63
CA LEU A 477 5.72 -9.29 20.77
C LEU A 477 4.62 -10.25 21.27
N GLU A 478 3.38 -9.78 21.31
CA GLU A 478 2.25 -10.62 21.70
C GLU A 478 2.00 -11.73 20.68
N ALA A 479 2.28 -11.53 19.39
CA ALA A 479 2.18 -12.59 18.38
C ALA A 479 3.04 -13.81 18.75
N VAL A 480 4.15 -13.62 19.47
CA VAL A 480 5.03 -14.68 19.97
C VAL A 480 4.90 -14.95 21.48
N GLY A 481 3.78 -14.53 22.09
CA GLY A 481 3.45 -14.84 23.48
C GLY A 481 4.13 -13.96 24.54
N VAL A 482 4.82 -12.88 24.14
CA VAL A 482 5.42 -11.93 25.09
C VAL A 482 4.38 -10.88 25.49
N LYS A 483 4.06 -10.85 26.79
CA LYS A 483 3.12 -9.88 27.39
C LYS A 483 3.66 -8.44 27.31
N ALA A 484 2.80 -7.50 26.96
CA ALA A 484 3.15 -6.10 26.74
C ALA A 484 3.71 -5.39 27.98
N GLU A 485 3.26 -5.79 29.17
CA GLU A 485 3.67 -5.19 30.45
C GLU A 485 5.18 -5.35 30.68
N LYS A 486 5.76 -6.43 30.12
CA LYS A 486 7.21 -6.65 30.19
C LYS A 486 8.02 -5.58 29.48
N ILE A 487 7.45 -4.84 28.52
CA ILE A 487 8.16 -3.75 27.84
C ILE A 487 8.43 -2.59 28.82
N LEU A 488 7.56 -2.39 29.82
CA LEU A 488 7.68 -1.30 30.79
C LEU A 488 8.53 -1.65 32.02
N GLU A 489 8.72 -2.94 32.28
CA GLU A 489 9.59 -3.45 33.36
C GLU A 489 11.03 -2.95 33.16
N SER A 490 11.55 -2.22 34.16
CA SER A 490 12.96 -1.88 34.24
C SER A 490 13.79 -3.16 34.39
N GLY A 491 14.75 -3.36 33.50
CA GLY A 491 15.57 -4.56 33.49
C GLY A 491 16.52 -4.62 34.69
N GLU A 492 16.12 -5.34 35.72
CA GLU A 492 16.99 -6.19 36.56
C GLU A 492 16.10 -7.17 37.30
N ARG A 493 15.87 -8.35 36.72
CA ARG A 493 15.52 -9.51 37.56
C ARG A 493 16.82 -9.98 38.16
N THR A 494 17.02 -9.73 39.44
CA THR A 494 18.14 -10.32 40.17
C THR A 494 17.90 -11.84 40.28
N LEU A 495 18.97 -12.61 40.44
CA LEU A 495 18.94 -14.07 40.64
C LEU A 495 17.98 -14.55 41.75
N MET A 496 17.45 -13.64 42.59
CA MET A 496 16.45 -13.93 43.62
C MET A 496 15.03 -14.14 43.06
N ASP A 497 14.70 -13.62 41.88
CA ASP A 497 13.35 -13.76 41.28
C ASP A 497 13.07 -15.15 40.69
N PHE A 498 14.08 -16.04 40.67
CA PHE A 498 13.95 -17.44 40.22
C PHE A 498 13.60 -18.43 41.35
N PHE A 499 13.66 -17.99 42.61
CA PHE A 499 13.40 -18.84 43.79
C PHE A 499 12.16 -18.43 44.59
N GLY A 500 11.25 -17.63 44.00
CA GLY A 500 9.98 -17.20 44.61
C GLY A 500 8.77 -17.99 44.14
#